data_AF-A0A2H5SIG4-F1
#
_entry.id   AF-A0A2H5SIG4-F1
#
_cell.length_a   1.000
_cell.length_b   1.000
_cell.length_c   1.000
_cell.angle_alpha   90.00
_cell.angle_beta   90.00
_cell.angle_gamma   90.00
#
_symmetry.space_group_name_H-M   'P 1'
#
loop_
_entity.id
_entity.type
_entity.pdbx_description
1 polymer ?
#
loop_
_entity_poly.entity_id
_entity_poly.type
_entity_poly.pdbx_seq_one_letter_code
_entity_poly.pdbx_strand_id
1 'polypeptide(L)'
;MGGKYNATQQQLDGDDVTKRIYLHAEMNILASIIDNKIKSRVFIAVSKRCCYLCEHFIKFAIKQGYNIVVTGEHGKIYGSWVLPHVKDNDFKARFLTYILKNLDKIIEKNLDHYTDNLPADSDSDEDSPDPDDDGNEFMDKYEQSHMDLEKYTLL
;
A
#
# COMPACT_ATOMS: atom_id res chain seq x y z
N MET A 1 -28.23 -23.56 1.56
CA MET A 1 -28.38 -22.08 1.69
C MET A 1 -27.00 -21.46 1.50
N GLY A 2 -26.68 -20.99 0.29
CA GLY A 2 -25.42 -20.32 -0.02
C GLY A 2 -25.60 -18.81 0.03
N GLY A 3 -24.85 -18.13 0.90
CA GLY A 3 -24.89 -16.68 1.03
C GLY A 3 -24.26 -15.99 -0.17
N LYS A 4 -24.98 -15.03 -0.76
CA LYS A 4 -24.50 -14.15 -1.83
C LYS A 4 -23.78 -12.96 -1.19
N TYR A 5 -22.50 -12.78 -1.51
CA TYR A 5 -21.76 -11.55 -1.22
C TYR A 5 -21.92 -10.61 -2.42
N ASN A 6 -22.40 -9.38 -2.18
CA ASN A 6 -22.57 -8.37 -3.22
C ASN A 6 -21.24 -7.67 -3.48
N ALA A 7 -20.66 -7.86 -4.67
CA ALA A 7 -19.59 -7.05 -5.20
C ALA A 7 -20.18 -5.88 -5.99
N THR A 8 -19.83 -4.65 -5.67
CA THR A 8 -20.25 -3.46 -6.42
C THR A 8 -19.39 -3.33 -7.67
N GLN A 9 -19.98 -3.48 -8.86
CA GLN A 9 -19.32 -3.30 -10.16
C GLN A 9 -19.54 -1.86 -10.65
N GLN A 10 -18.46 -1.16 -11.02
CA GLN A 10 -18.50 -0.05 -11.97
C GLN A 10 -17.95 -0.58 -13.30
N GLN A 11 -18.72 -0.42 -14.38
CA GLN A 11 -18.34 -0.81 -15.74
C GLN A 11 -17.56 0.32 -16.42
N LEU A 12 -16.38 0.00 -16.96
CA LEU A 12 -15.71 0.79 -17.98
C LEU A 12 -15.33 -0.17 -19.12
N ASP A 13 -15.65 0.25 -20.34
CA ASP A 13 -15.57 -0.52 -21.59
C ASP A 13 -14.11 -0.64 -22.07
N GLY A 14 -13.67 -1.86 -22.42
CA GLY A 14 -12.34 -2.16 -22.95
C GLY A 14 -11.69 -3.35 -22.24
N ASP A 15 -11.68 -4.52 -22.90
CA ASP A 15 -11.16 -5.83 -22.45
C ASP A 15 -11.25 -6.05 -20.93
N ASP A 16 -12.31 -6.73 -20.50
CA ASP A 16 -12.67 -7.03 -19.09
C ASP A 16 -11.63 -7.97 -18.42
N VAL A 17 -10.40 -7.49 -18.26
CA VAL A 17 -9.42 -8.02 -17.34
C VAL A 17 -9.86 -7.52 -15.97
N THR A 18 -10.83 -8.21 -15.39
CA THR A 18 -11.25 -7.99 -14.01
C THR A 18 -10.03 -8.20 -13.12
N LYS A 19 -9.34 -7.10 -12.77
CA LYS A 19 -8.15 -7.15 -11.92
C LYS A 19 -8.61 -7.59 -10.55
N ARG A 20 -8.48 -8.89 -10.28
CA ARG A 20 -8.97 -9.47 -9.03
C ARG A 20 -8.11 -8.95 -7.89
N ILE A 21 -8.69 -8.04 -7.11
CA ILE A 21 -8.08 -7.49 -5.92
C ILE A 21 -8.21 -8.55 -4.83
N TYR A 22 -7.12 -9.29 -4.60
CA TYR A 22 -7.10 -10.36 -3.61
C TYR A 22 -6.45 -9.88 -2.32
N LEU A 23 -7.22 -9.93 -1.23
CA LEU A 23 -6.65 -9.83 0.11
C LEU A 23 -5.71 -11.02 0.33
N HIS A 24 -4.47 -10.73 0.74
CA HIS A 24 -3.49 -11.77 1.04
C HIS A 24 -3.99 -12.68 2.16
N ALA A 25 -3.63 -13.97 2.11
CA ALA A 25 -4.11 -14.97 3.07
C ALA A 25 -3.75 -14.59 4.52
N GLU A 26 -2.56 -14.03 4.72
CA GLU A 26 -2.07 -13.52 6.00
C GLU A 26 -3.03 -12.47 6.59
N MET A 27 -3.56 -11.58 5.74
CA MET A 27 -4.39 -10.46 6.19
C MET A 27 -5.77 -10.93 6.65
N ASN A 28 -6.35 -11.94 5.98
CA ASN A 28 -7.59 -12.56 6.42
C ASN A 28 -7.44 -13.23 7.80
N ILE A 29 -6.36 -13.98 8.00
CA ILE A 29 -6.09 -14.67 9.27
C ILE A 29 -5.86 -13.64 10.39
N LEU A 30 -5.05 -12.61 10.13
CA LEU A 30 -4.76 -11.58 11.11
C LEU A 30 -5.98 -10.74 11.50
N ALA A 31 -6.85 -10.41 10.55
CA ALA A 31 -8.09 -9.72 10.84
C ALA A 31 -8.93 -10.49 11.86
N SER A 32 -9.06 -11.81 11.67
CA SER A 32 -9.75 -12.68 12.62
C SER A 32 -9.07 -12.72 14.00
N ILE A 33 -7.74 -12.80 14.06
CA ILE A 33 -6.99 -12.78 15.32
C ILE A 33 -7.25 -11.48 16.10
N ILE A 34 -7.21 -10.35 15.41
CA ILE A 34 -7.40 -9.02 16.01
C ILE A 34 -8.85 -8.83 16.47
N ASP A 35 -9.82 -9.17 15.61
CA ASP A 35 -11.25 -9.04 15.91
C ASP A 35 -11.68 -9.90 17.10
N ASN A 36 -11.12 -11.11 17.19
CA ASN A 36 -11.38 -12.03 18.31
C ASN A 36 -10.43 -11.78 19.50
N LYS A 37 -9.56 -10.77 19.43
CA LYS A 37 -8.60 -10.40 20.48
C LYS A 37 -7.77 -11.58 20.98
N ILE A 38 -7.34 -12.46 20.07
CA ILE A 38 -6.56 -13.66 20.41
C ILE A 38 -5.13 -13.21 20.76
N LYS A 39 -4.83 -13.17 22.06
CA LYS A 39 -3.51 -12.77 22.59
C LYS A 39 -2.56 -13.93 22.86
N SER A 40 -3.05 -15.17 22.80
CA SER A 40 -2.20 -16.37 22.86
C SER A 40 -1.23 -16.42 21.67
N ARG A 41 -0.19 -17.25 21.79
CA ARG A 41 0.80 -17.41 20.73
C ARG A 41 0.18 -18.06 19.49
N VAL A 42 0.24 -17.38 18.35
CA VAL A 42 -0.25 -17.88 17.06
C VAL A 42 0.91 -18.03 16.08
N PHE A 43 1.00 -19.19 15.43
CA PHE A 43 1.94 -19.44 14.35
C PHE A 43 1.18 -19.41 13.02
N ILE A 44 1.56 -18.51 12.12
CA ILE A 44 0.98 -18.41 10.77
C ILE A 44 2.01 -18.94 9.78
N ALA A 45 1.74 -20.12 9.23
CA ALA A 45 2.51 -20.71 8.15
C ALA A 45 1.75 -20.54 6.83
N VAL A 46 2.32 -19.76 5.92
CA VAL A 46 1.81 -19.52 4.55
C VAL A 46 2.77 -20.10 3.51
N SER A 47 2.24 -20.43 2.32
CA SER A 47 2.98 -21.06 1.22
C SER A 47 4.06 -20.17 0.59
N LYS A 48 3.99 -18.86 0.83
CA LYS A 48 4.94 -17.84 0.38
C LYS A 48 5.31 -16.97 1.57
N ARG A 49 6.52 -16.39 1.53
CA ARG A 49 6.92 -15.37 2.53
C ARG A 49 6.01 -14.13 2.41
N CYS A 50 5.85 -13.40 3.50
CA CYS A 50 5.01 -12.21 3.55
C CYS A 50 5.53 -11.10 2.61
N CYS A 51 4.61 -10.37 1.99
CA CYS A 51 4.94 -9.12 1.32
C CYS A 51 5.25 -8.01 2.34
N TYR A 52 5.86 -6.93 1.89
CA TYR A 52 6.26 -5.81 2.74
C TYR A 52 5.09 -5.24 3.56
N LEU A 53 3.92 -5.05 2.93
CA LEU A 53 2.73 -4.50 3.58
C LEU A 53 2.12 -5.48 4.59
N CYS A 54 2.06 -6.77 4.26
CA CYS A 54 1.61 -7.82 5.17
C CYS A 54 2.49 -7.92 6.41
N GLU A 55 3.79 -7.90 6.19
CA GLU A 55 4.81 -7.94 7.23
C GLU A 55 4.70 -6.73 8.16
N HIS A 56 4.54 -5.52 7.60
CA HIS A 56 4.34 -4.31 8.41
C HIS A 56 3.07 -4.38 9.25
N PHE A 57 2.00 -4.95 8.70
CA PHE A 57 0.77 -5.19 9.46
C PHE A 57 0.97 -6.18 10.61
N ILE A 58 1.68 -7.28 10.38
CA ILE A 58 2.06 -8.25 11.42
C ILE A 58 2.92 -7.59 12.50
N LYS A 59 3.99 -6.89 12.10
CA LYS A 59 4.89 -6.17 13.03
C LYS A 59 4.13 -5.12 13.84
N PHE A 60 3.19 -4.42 13.22
CA PHE A 60 2.32 -3.47 13.92
C PHE A 60 1.43 -4.18 14.94
N ALA A 61 0.75 -5.28 14.58
CA ALA A 61 -0.03 -6.06 15.53
C ALA A 61 0.82 -6.57 16.71
N ILE A 62 2.04 -7.04 16.46
CA ILE A 62 2.97 -7.46 17.52
C ILE A 62 3.29 -6.29 18.47
N LYS A 63 3.55 -5.09 17.94
CA LYS A 63 3.74 -3.87 18.75
C LYS A 63 2.51 -3.50 19.59
N GLN A 64 1.30 -3.85 19.12
CA GLN A 64 0.04 -3.71 19.89
C GLN A 64 -0.21 -4.87 20.87
N GLY A 65 0.80 -5.69 21.16
CA GLY A 65 0.77 -6.74 22.17
C GLY A 65 0.16 -8.07 21.71
N TYR A 66 0.07 -8.32 20.40
CA TYR A 66 -0.29 -9.66 19.89
C TYR A 66 0.95 -10.56 19.78
N ASN A 67 0.80 -11.86 20.08
CA ASN A 67 1.91 -12.82 20.03
C ASN A 67 1.84 -13.66 18.74
N ILE A 68 2.42 -13.14 17.66
CA ILE A 68 2.29 -13.73 16.32
C ILE A 68 3.68 -14.08 15.78
N VAL A 69 3.82 -15.28 15.23
CA VAL A 69 5.04 -15.77 14.58
C VAL A 69 4.71 -16.14 13.14
N VAL A 70 5.52 -15.67 12.19
CA VAL A 70 5.35 -15.93 10.75
C VAL A 70 6.61 -16.51 10.11
N THR A 71 6.46 -17.15 8.95
CA THR A 71 7.52 -17.88 8.23
C THR A 71 8.59 -17.01 7.57
N GLY A 72 8.42 -15.68 7.56
CA GLY A 72 9.40 -14.70 7.07
C GLY A 72 8.87 -13.82 5.95
N GLU A 73 9.71 -12.92 5.45
CA GLU A 73 9.37 -11.87 4.49
C GLU A 73 10.20 -11.95 3.19
N HIS A 74 9.68 -11.36 2.10
CA HIS A 74 10.41 -11.22 0.84
C HIS A 74 10.51 -9.76 0.35
N GLY A 75 10.00 -8.78 1.12
CA GLY A 75 10.18 -7.35 0.87
C GLY A 75 9.51 -6.76 -0.39
N LYS A 76 8.70 -7.51 -1.14
CA LYS A 76 8.02 -6.95 -2.34
C LYS A 76 6.77 -6.19 -1.91
N ILE A 77 6.51 -5.07 -2.59
CA ILE A 77 5.28 -4.29 -2.49
C ILE A 77 4.39 -4.66 -3.69
N TYR A 78 3.12 -4.96 -3.43
CA TYR A 78 2.15 -5.28 -4.48
C TYR A 78 1.14 -4.13 -4.57
N GLY A 79 1.00 -3.52 -5.76
CA GLY A 79 0.10 -2.37 -5.97
C GLY A 79 -1.40 -2.69 -5.86
N SER A 80 -1.78 -3.96 -5.75
CA SER A 80 -3.17 -4.40 -5.51
C SER A 80 -3.40 -4.90 -4.08
N TRP A 81 -2.54 -4.48 -3.15
CA TRP A 81 -2.71 -4.81 -1.75
C TRP A 81 -3.88 -4.03 -1.14
N VAL A 82 -4.66 -4.70 -0.29
CA VAL A 82 -5.81 -4.11 0.39
C VAL A 82 -5.65 -4.25 1.89
N LEU A 83 -6.00 -3.18 2.61
CA LEU A 83 -6.03 -3.17 4.05
C LEU A 83 -7.10 -4.17 4.56
N PRO A 84 -6.75 -5.13 5.44
CA PRO A 84 -7.72 -6.05 6.01
C PRO A 84 -8.87 -5.34 6.73
N HIS A 85 -10.05 -5.93 6.63
CA HIS A 85 -11.21 -5.47 7.37
C HIS A 85 -11.13 -5.95 8.83
N VAL A 86 -10.66 -5.07 9.71
CA VAL A 86 -10.68 -5.19 11.18
C VAL A 86 -11.81 -4.35 11.78
N LYS A 87 -12.54 -4.85 12.78
CA LYS A 87 -13.65 -4.12 13.43
C LYS A 87 -13.18 -2.88 14.21
N ASP A 88 -11.96 -2.93 14.74
CA ASP A 88 -11.34 -1.83 15.46
C ASP A 88 -10.84 -0.74 14.50
N ASN A 89 -11.61 0.34 14.40
CA ASN A 89 -11.29 1.48 13.54
C ASN A 89 -10.08 2.29 14.03
N ASP A 90 -9.84 2.34 15.33
CA ASP A 90 -8.70 3.04 15.91
C ASP A 90 -7.40 2.26 15.62
N PHE A 91 -7.44 0.94 15.72
CA PHE A 91 -6.35 0.08 15.24
C PHE A 91 -6.05 0.33 13.75
N LYS A 92 -7.08 0.39 12.90
CA LYS A 92 -6.93 0.68 11.46
C LYS A 92 -6.30 2.04 11.21
N ALA A 93 -6.80 3.09 11.85
CA ALA A 93 -6.31 4.45 11.68
C ALA A 93 -4.83 4.55 12.06
N ARG A 94 -4.45 4.01 13.23
CA ARG A 94 -3.04 3.99 13.66
C ARG A 94 -2.15 3.19 12.72
N PHE A 95 -2.63 2.05 12.21
CA PHE A 95 -1.87 1.27 11.24
C PHE A 95 -1.69 2.05 9.94
N LEU A 96 -2.73 2.74 9.45
CA LEU A 96 -2.67 3.51 8.23
C LEU A 96 -1.63 4.64 8.34
N THR A 97 -1.68 5.42 9.43
CA THR A 97 -0.65 6.44 9.72
C THR A 97 0.75 5.83 9.78
N TYR A 98 0.89 4.67 10.42
CA TYR A 98 2.16 3.96 10.51
C TYR A 98 2.68 3.54 9.12
N ILE A 99 1.84 2.95 8.27
CA ILE A 99 2.32 2.42 6.99
C ILE A 99 2.60 3.52 5.97
N LEU A 100 1.77 4.57 5.91
CA LEU A 100 2.00 5.73 5.04
C LEU A 100 3.37 6.35 5.32
N LYS A 101 3.66 6.66 6.61
CA LYS A 101 4.95 7.20 7.02
C LYS A 101 6.15 6.31 6.62
N ASN A 102 5.98 4.99 6.56
CA ASN A 102 7.07 4.10 6.14
C ASN A 102 7.18 4.02 4.60
N LEU A 103 6.08 4.18 3.88
CA LEU A 103 6.09 4.24 2.42
C LEU A 103 6.68 5.56 1.94
N ASP A 104 6.34 6.69 2.57
CA ASP A 104 6.92 8.01 2.26
C ASP A 104 8.44 7.98 2.37
N LYS A 105 8.97 7.41 3.46
CA LYS A 105 10.41 7.21 3.63
C LYS A 105 11.07 6.35 2.55
N ILE A 106 10.34 5.36 2.02
CA ILE A 106 10.85 4.55 0.90
C ILE A 106 10.93 5.42 -0.34
N ILE A 107 9.89 6.22 -0.62
CA ILE A 107 9.85 7.13 -1.77
C ILE A 107 10.98 8.14 -1.67
N GLU A 108 11.09 8.87 -0.55
CA GLU A 108 12.16 9.84 -0.25
C GLU A 108 13.54 9.24 -0.50
N LYS A 109 13.83 8.08 0.11
CA LYS A 109 15.13 7.41 -0.04
C LYS A 109 15.44 7.03 -1.49
N ASN A 110 14.44 6.65 -2.28
CA ASN A 110 14.64 6.31 -3.68
C ASN A 110 14.85 7.55 -4.55
N LEU A 111 14.19 8.66 -4.23
CA LEU A 111 14.39 9.95 -4.90
C LEU A 111 15.80 10.49 -4.64
N ASP A 112 16.24 10.52 -3.38
CA ASP A 112 17.58 10.98 -3.00
C ASP A 112 18.67 10.19 -3.73
N HIS A 113 18.53 8.85 -3.77
CA HIS A 113 19.46 7.98 -4.49
C HIS A 113 19.45 8.26 -6.00
N TYR A 114 18.30 8.62 -6.58
CA TYR A 114 18.24 8.95 -8.00
C TYR A 114 18.95 10.28 -8.29
N THR A 115 18.71 11.31 -7.47
CA THR A 115 19.36 12.63 -7.63
C THR A 115 20.86 12.60 -7.39
N ASP A 116 21.34 11.78 -6.45
CA ASP A 116 22.78 11.61 -6.19
C ASP A 116 23.53 10.94 -7.35
N ASN A 117 22.82 10.17 -8.16
CA ASN A 117 23.39 9.44 -9.30
C ASN A 117 23.17 10.15 -10.65
N LEU A 118 22.48 11.30 -10.67
CA LEU A 118 22.41 12.12 -11.87
C LEU A 118 23.75 12.83 -12.05
N PRO A 119 24.41 12.72 -13.22
CA PRO A 119 25.58 13.53 -13.51
C PRO A 119 25.17 15.00 -13.41
N ALA A 120 25.95 15.79 -12.69
CA ALA A 120 25.82 17.24 -12.71
C ALA A 120 26.23 17.70 -14.11
N ASP A 121 25.27 17.82 -15.02
CA ASP A 121 25.48 18.48 -16.30
C ASP A 121 25.68 19.97 -16.02
N SER A 122 26.94 20.32 -15.78
CA SER A 122 27.46 21.67 -15.84
C SER A 122 27.90 21.92 -17.28
N ASP A 123 27.15 22.73 -18.03
CA ASP A 123 27.57 24.08 -18.41
C ASP A 123 26.79 24.61 -19.64
N SER A 124 26.38 25.87 -19.51
CA SER A 124 26.24 26.92 -20.55
C SER A 124 25.29 26.71 -21.75
N ASP A 125 24.33 27.64 -21.80
CA ASP A 125 23.79 28.35 -22.98
C ASP A 125 23.74 27.60 -24.32
N GLU A 126 22.54 27.23 -24.79
CA GLU A 126 21.96 27.81 -26.02
C GLU A 126 20.49 27.39 -26.22
N ASP A 127 19.69 28.37 -26.62
CA ASP A 127 18.26 28.33 -26.90
C ASP A 127 17.92 27.35 -28.04
N SER A 128 16.97 26.44 -27.82
CA SER A 128 16.26 25.72 -28.91
C SER A 128 14.94 25.14 -28.38
N PRO A 129 13.79 25.56 -28.91
CA PRO A 129 12.52 24.95 -28.58
C PRO A 129 12.28 23.73 -29.50
N ASP A 130 12.15 22.55 -28.92
CA ASP A 130 11.42 21.46 -29.58
C ASP A 130 10.45 20.80 -28.59
N PRO A 131 9.23 20.46 -29.05
CA PRO A 131 8.09 20.08 -28.23
C PRO A 131 8.12 18.58 -27.92
N ASP A 132 7.19 18.17 -27.06
CA ASP A 132 6.92 16.79 -26.64
C ASP A 132 7.64 16.39 -25.33
N ASP A 133 7.45 17.22 -24.30
CA ASP A 133 7.63 16.84 -22.89
C ASP A 133 6.33 16.25 -22.34
N ASP A 134 6.20 14.92 -22.44
CA ASP A 134 5.16 14.11 -21.79
C ASP A 134 5.46 13.87 -20.27
N GLY A 135 6.41 14.61 -19.68
CA GLY A 135 6.82 14.47 -18.28
C GLY A 135 5.87 15.09 -17.25
N ASN A 136 4.88 15.86 -17.70
CA ASN A 136 3.91 16.59 -16.88
C ASN A 136 2.69 15.75 -16.45
N GLU A 137 2.26 14.76 -17.24
CA GLU A 137 1.04 13.99 -16.97
C GLU A 137 1.09 13.21 -15.63
N PHE A 138 2.27 12.74 -15.22
CA PHE A 138 2.42 11.97 -13.99
C PHE A 138 2.32 12.85 -12.73
N MET A 139 2.92 14.04 -12.75
CA MET A 139 2.86 14.98 -11.62
C MET A 139 1.47 15.60 -11.51
N ASP A 140 0.86 15.97 -12.63
CA ASP A 140 -0.51 16.51 -12.66
C ASP A 140 -1.52 15.52 -12.08
N LYS A 141 -1.38 14.23 -12.38
CA LYS A 141 -2.24 13.18 -11.84
C LYS A 141 -2.06 12.97 -10.34
N TYR A 142 -0.83 13.11 -9.83
CA TYR A 142 -0.54 13.01 -8.42
C TYR A 142 -1.15 14.17 -7.63
N GLU A 143 -0.96 15.40 -8.12
CA GLU A 143 -1.53 16.61 -7.52
C GLU A 143 -3.07 16.60 -7.51
N GLN A 144 -3.68 16.17 -8.62
CA GLN A 144 -5.14 16.03 -8.71
C GLN A 144 -5.67 15.02 -7.69
N SER A 145 -5.00 13.85 -7.54
CA SER A 145 -5.39 12.83 -6.57
C SER A 145 -5.23 13.28 -5.12
N HIS A 146 -4.23 14.13 -4.84
CA HIS A 146 -3.98 14.67 -3.51
C HIS A 146 -5.06 15.69 -3.11
N MET A 147 -5.44 16.59 -4.03
CA MET A 147 -6.53 17.55 -3.81
C MET A 147 -7.89 16.85 -3.60
N ASP A 148 -8.16 15.79 -4.36
CA ASP A 148 -9.38 15.01 -4.18
C ASP A 148 -9.43 14.33 -2.81
N LEU A 149 -8.29 13.84 -2.29
CA LEU A 149 -8.21 13.21 -0.97
C LEU A 149 -8.50 14.20 0.17
N GLU A 150 -7.95 15.42 0.10
CA GLU A 150 -8.18 16.47 1.11
C GLU A 150 -9.66 16.86 1.22
N LYS A 151 -10.37 16.90 0.08
CA LYS A 151 -11.80 17.21 0.02
C LYS A 151 -12.67 16.21 0.79
N TYR A 152 -12.28 14.94 0.88
CA TYR A 152 -13.01 13.91 1.63
C TYR A 152 -12.62 13.82 3.11
N THR A 153 -11.58 14.53 3.53
CA THR A 153 -11.14 14.58 4.94
C THR A 153 -11.67 15.78 5.73
N LEU A 154 -12.40 16.69 5.07
CA LEU A 154 -12.98 17.90 5.67
C LEU A 154 -14.50 17.82 5.95
N LEU A 155 -15.06 16.62 6.06
CA LEU A 155 -16.45 16.34 6.49
C LEU A 155 -16.46 15.62 7.84
#